data_AF-A0A9P0ZV93-F1
#
_entry.id   AF-A0A9P0ZV93-F1
#
_cell.length_a   1.000
_cell.length_b   1.000
_cell.length_c   1.000
_cell.angle_alpha   90.00
_cell.angle_beta   90.00
_cell.angle_gamma   90.00
#
_symmetry.space_group_name_H-M   'P 1'
#
loop_
_entity.id
_entity.type
_entity.pdbx_description
1 polymer ?
#
loop_
_entity_poly.entity_id
_entity_poly.type
_entity_poly.pdbx_seq_one_letter_code
_entity_poly.pdbx_strand_id
1 'polypeptide(L)'
;MIQVKQIAGRAGRRGSRFPEGLTTTLHLEDLKYLIECLKKPFDEVKKVGLFPFFEQVELFAGQLPNATFSELLEKFGANCRLDGSYFLCNHSNIKKIANMLEKVSGLSLEDRFNFCFAPVNIRDPKAMYHLSRFASSYGQSLPVNIAMGMPKCSARNDSELLDLETRHQVLSTYMWLSNHFEKGTFPYFQKAEAMAAGVAELLGESLTKACWKPESRTVGKPRVHKDTDNNRERWGKSLPEQQEKLAA
;
A
#
# COMPACT_ATOMS: atom_id res chain seq x y z
N MET A 1 11.75 7.85 -13.81
CA MET A 1 12.32 9.20 -14.07
C MET A 1 11.56 10.32 -13.35
N ILE A 2 10.22 10.31 -13.30
CA ILE A 2 9.44 11.29 -12.51
C ILE A 2 9.94 11.38 -11.06
N GLN A 3 10.19 10.25 -10.40
CA GLN A 3 10.72 10.20 -9.03
C GLN A 3 12.05 10.97 -8.86
N VAL A 4 12.96 10.88 -9.84
CA VAL A 4 14.25 11.60 -9.81
C VAL A 4 14.02 13.10 -9.80
N LYS A 5 13.16 13.61 -10.69
CA LYS A 5 12.80 15.02 -10.75
C LYS A 5 12.08 15.50 -9.49
N GLN A 6 11.20 14.68 -8.92
CA GLN A 6 10.50 14.98 -7.66
C GLN A 6 11.46 15.10 -6.47
N ILE A 7 12.50 14.28 -6.42
CA ILE A 7 13.53 14.35 -5.36
C ILE A 7 14.45 15.55 -5.61
N ALA A 8 14.95 15.73 -6.83
CA ALA A 8 15.84 16.84 -7.19
C ALA A 8 15.18 18.21 -6.95
N GLY A 9 13.89 18.35 -7.31
CA GLY A 9 13.12 19.58 -7.09
C GLY A 9 12.82 19.92 -5.62
N ARG A 10 13.27 19.11 -4.66
CA ARG A 10 13.25 19.50 -3.24
C ARG A 10 14.31 20.53 -2.89
N ALA A 11 15.40 20.63 -3.66
CA ALA A 11 16.40 21.69 -3.53
C ALA A 11 15.91 22.98 -4.21
N GLY A 12 16.24 24.16 -3.65
CA GLY A 12 15.86 25.44 -4.26
C GLY A 12 14.38 25.81 -4.14
N ARG A 13 13.66 25.30 -3.12
CA ARG A 13 12.24 25.64 -2.93
C ARG A 13 12.06 27.12 -2.65
N ARG A 14 11.02 27.72 -3.22
CA ARG A 14 10.60 29.10 -2.94
C ARG A 14 10.42 29.28 -1.43
N GLY A 15 11.03 30.33 -0.87
CA GLY A 15 10.99 30.64 0.56
C GLY A 15 12.02 29.90 1.41
N SER A 16 12.88 29.07 0.82
CA SER A 16 14.03 28.52 1.52
C SER A 16 15.18 29.53 1.58
N ARG A 17 16.11 29.32 2.52
CA ARG A 17 17.35 30.11 2.64
C ARG A 17 18.22 30.05 1.38
N PHE A 18 18.10 28.97 0.60
CA PHE A 18 18.90 28.72 -0.60
C PHE A 18 17.95 28.58 -1.80
N PRO A 19 17.67 29.68 -2.52
CA PRO A 19 16.73 29.66 -3.65
C PRO A 19 17.26 28.87 -4.85
N GLU A 20 18.57 28.70 -4.96
CA GLU A 20 19.19 27.87 -5.99
C GLU A 20 19.34 26.41 -5.51
N GLY A 21 18.85 25.47 -6.31
CA GLY A 21 18.90 24.04 -6.01
C GLY A 21 19.99 23.34 -6.81
N LEU A 22 20.84 22.57 -6.13
CA LEU A 22 21.82 21.67 -6.75
C LEU A 22 21.42 20.21 -6.48
N THR A 23 21.73 19.31 -7.41
CA THR A 23 21.53 17.87 -7.25
C THR A 23 22.69 17.13 -7.89
N THR A 24 23.23 16.13 -7.19
CA THR A 24 24.32 15.27 -7.64
C THR A 24 24.11 13.85 -7.11
N THR A 25 24.98 12.92 -7.49
CA THR A 25 24.98 11.52 -7.05
C THR A 25 26.07 11.27 -6.00
N LEU A 26 25.94 10.20 -5.23
CA LEU A 26 26.98 9.76 -4.28
C LEU A 26 28.21 9.21 -5.03
N HIS A 27 27.98 8.39 -6.06
CA HIS A 27 29.01 7.83 -6.92
C HIS A 27 29.05 8.56 -8.27
N LEU A 28 30.24 8.84 -8.76
CA LEU A 28 30.44 9.62 -9.99
C LEU A 28 29.91 8.90 -11.23
N GLU A 29 29.97 7.57 -11.25
CA GLU A 29 29.46 6.73 -12.34
C GLU A 29 27.95 6.92 -12.60
N ASP A 30 27.18 7.24 -11.57
CA ASP A 30 25.73 7.47 -11.67
C ASP A 30 25.38 8.87 -12.20
N LEU A 31 26.33 9.81 -12.21
CA LEU A 31 26.05 11.22 -12.51
C LEU A 31 25.52 11.40 -13.93
N LYS A 32 26.05 10.64 -14.89
CA LYS A 32 25.59 10.67 -16.28
C LYS A 32 24.10 10.28 -16.39
N TYR A 33 23.72 9.20 -15.70
CA TYR A 33 22.34 8.71 -15.67
C TYR A 33 21.38 9.71 -15.02
N LEU A 34 21.80 10.38 -13.93
CA LEU A 34 21.03 11.47 -13.32
C LEU A 34 20.76 12.59 -14.32
N ILE A 35 21.77 13.07 -15.04
CA ILE A 35 21.62 14.14 -16.03
C ILE A 35 20.64 13.74 -17.14
N GLU A 36 20.75 12.50 -17.64
CA GLU A 36 19.83 11.96 -18.65
C GLU A 36 18.38 11.92 -18.13
N CYS A 37 18.17 11.47 -16.88
CA CYS A 37 16.85 11.44 -16.25
C CYS A 37 16.23 12.83 -16.09
N LEU A 38 17.04 13.85 -15.78
CA LEU A 38 16.57 15.22 -15.60
C LEU A 38 16.20 15.88 -16.93
N LYS A 39 16.96 15.59 -18.01
CA LYS A 39 16.71 16.15 -19.35
C LYS A 39 15.50 15.53 -20.05
N LYS A 40 15.20 14.26 -19.80
CA LYS A 40 14.08 13.56 -20.47
C LYS A 40 12.73 14.25 -20.17
N PRO A 41 11.88 14.55 -21.17
CA PRO A 41 10.55 15.10 -20.93
C PRO A 41 9.65 14.12 -20.14
N PHE A 42 8.53 14.63 -19.62
CA PHE A 42 7.53 13.79 -18.97
C PHE A 42 6.76 13.00 -20.01
N ASP A 43 6.57 11.71 -19.74
CA ASP A 43 5.66 10.88 -20.51
C ASP A 43 4.22 11.22 -20.09
N GLU A 44 3.32 11.37 -21.06
CA GLU A 44 1.90 11.62 -20.77
C GLU A 44 1.23 10.42 -20.11
N VAL A 45 0.38 10.69 -19.13
CA VAL A 45 -0.41 9.66 -18.44
C VAL A 45 -1.55 9.23 -19.36
N LYS A 46 -1.46 8.02 -19.92
CA LYS A 46 -2.41 7.51 -20.92
C LYS A 46 -3.64 6.83 -20.34
N LYS A 47 -3.59 6.40 -19.08
CA LYS A 47 -4.68 5.62 -18.46
C LYS A 47 -4.91 5.99 -17.00
N VAL A 48 -6.15 5.82 -16.55
CA VAL A 48 -6.59 6.07 -15.18
C VAL A 48 -6.99 4.76 -14.50
N GLY A 49 -6.60 4.61 -13.24
CA GLY A 49 -6.95 3.45 -12.43
C GLY A 49 -8.37 3.56 -11.88
N LEU A 50 -9.16 2.50 -12.04
CA LEU A 50 -10.49 2.35 -11.46
C LEU A 50 -10.51 1.22 -10.44
N PHE A 51 -11.34 1.33 -9.42
CA PHE A 51 -11.62 0.24 -8.48
C PHE A 51 -13.12 0.23 -8.18
N PRO A 52 -13.76 -0.94 -8.03
CA PRO A 52 -15.20 -1.00 -7.78
C PRO A 52 -15.59 -0.41 -6.43
N PHE A 53 -16.74 0.24 -6.40
CA PHE A 53 -17.43 0.63 -5.17
C PHE A 53 -18.13 -0.58 -4.54
N PHE A 54 -18.52 -0.46 -3.28
CA PHE A 54 -19.12 -1.56 -2.52
C PHE A 54 -20.37 -2.12 -3.21
N GLU A 55 -21.26 -1.24 -3.69
CA GLU A 55 -22.53 -1.61 -4.33
C GLU A 55 -22.31 -2.45 -5.59
N GLN A 56 -21.23 -2.20 -6.34
CA GLN A 56 -20.89 -2.99 -7.51
C GLN A 56 -20.42 -4.40 -7.12
N VAL A 57 -19.67 -4.50 -6.02
CA VAL A 57 -19.22 -5.79 -5.48
C VAL A 57 -20.40 -6.56 -4.88
N GLU A 58 -21.32 -5.88 -4.20
CA GLU A 58 -22.52 -6.46 -3.62
C GLU A 58 -23.45 -7.05 -4.70
N LEU A 59 -23.73 -6.28 -5.75
CA LEU A 59 -24.52 -6.77 -6.89
C LEU A 59 -23.87 -8.00 -7.55
N PHE A 60 -22.55 -8.01 -7.66
CA PHE A 60 -21.81 -9.15 -8.21
C PHE A 60 -21.82 -10.36 -7.27
N ALA A 61 -21.74 -10.14 -5.95
CA ALA A 61 -21.84 -11.18 -4.95
C ALA A 61 -23.20 -11.89 -4.97
N GLY A 62 -24.28 -11.16 -5.25
CA GLY A 62 -25.62 -11.73 -5.41
C GLY A 62 -25.72 -12.79 -6.53
N GLN A 63 -24.83 -12.76 -7.52
CA GLN A 63 -24.78 -13.73 -8.62
C GLN A 63 -23.89 -14.95 -8.30
N LEU A 64 -23.08 -14.88 -7.26
CA LEU A 64 -22.09 -15.89 -6.88
C LEU A 64 -22.29 -16.30 -5.41
N PRO A 65 -23.40 -16.99 -5.10
CA PRO A 65 -23.62 -17.47 -3.74
C PRO A 65 -22.48 -18.41 -3.34
N ASN A 66 -21.96 -18.24 -2.12
CA ASN A 66 -20.86 -18.99 -1.52
C ASN A 66 -19.43 -18.64 -2.00
N ALA A 67 -19.24 -17.60 -2.83
CA ALA A 67 -17.89 -17.12 -3.11
C ALA A 67 -17.33 -16.32 -1.93
N THR A 68 -16.08 -16.59 -1.56
CA THR A 68 -15.35 -15.78 -0.57
C THR A 68 -15.09 -14.37 -1.12
N PHE A 69 -14.86 -13.38 -0.24
CA PHE A 69 -14.60 -12.00 -0.70
C PHE A 69 -13.37 -11.92 -1.62
N SER A 70 -12.35 -12.74 -1.36
CA SER A 70 -11.15 -12.81 -2.21
C SER A 70 -11.43 -13.36 -3.62
N GLU A 71 -12.26 -14.40 -3.70
CA GLU A 71 -12.71 -14.97 -4.98
C GLU A 71 -13.65 -14.01 -5.73
N LEU A 72 -14.50 -13.28 -5.01
CA LEU A 72 -15.34 -12.23 -5.59
C LEU A 72 -14.49 -11.16 -6.26
N LEU A 73 -13.45 -10.65 -5.61
CA LEU A 73 -12.53 -9.66 -6.20
C LEU A 73 -11.80 -10.20 -7.43
N GLU A 74 -11.38 -11.47 -7.39
CA GLU A 74 -10.69 -12.11 -8.51
C GLU A 74 -11.61 -12.30 -9.73
N LYS A 75 -12.82 -12.83 -9.49
CA LYS A 75 -13.83 -12.99 -10.53
C LYS A 75 -14.31 -11.64 -11.05
N PHE A 76 -14.44 -10.63 -10.19
CA PHE A 76 -14.78 -9.28 -10.60
C PHE A 76 -13.71 -8.75 -11.57
N GLY A 77 -12.43 -8.88 -11.20
CA GLY A 77 -11.33 -8.45 -12.06
C GLY A 77 -11.26 -9.19 -13.40
N ALA A 78 -11.57 -10.48 -13.40
CA ALA A 78 -11.59 -11.30 -14.63
C ALA A 78 -12.77 -10.96 -15.56
N ASN A 79 -13.91 -10.53 -15.01
CA ASN A 79 -15.12 -10.20 -15.78
C ASN A 79 -15.27 -8.71 -16.08
N CYS A 80 -14.46 -7.85 -15.45
CA CYS A 80 -14.51 -6.42 -15.64
C CYS A 80 -14.07 -6.03 -17.06
N ARG A 81 -14.93 -5.27 -17.76
CA ARG A 81 -14.60 -4.67 -19.05
C ARG A 81 -14.46 -3.17 -18.85
N LEU A 82 -13.28 -2.64 -19.18
CA LEU A 82 -12.96 -1.24 -19.07
C LEU A 82 -12.65 -0.67 -20.45
N ASP A 83 -12.98 0.60 -20.65
CA ASP A 83 -12.55 1.33 -21.85
C ASP A 83 -11.01 1.41 -21.89
N GLY A 84 -10.44 1.57 -23.09
CA GLY A 84 -8.98 1.58 -23.32
C GLY A 84 -8.22 2.62 -22.49
N SER A 85 -8.92 3.68 -22.07
CA SER A 85 -8.41 4.78 -21.23
C SER A 85 -8.31 4.44 -19.74
N TYR A 86 -8.82 3.28 -19.32
CA TYR A 86 -8.84 2.86 -17.92
C TYR A 86 -8.16 1.51 -17.70
N PHE A 87 -7.79 1.24 -16.45
CA PHE A 87 -7.33 -0.06 -16.01
C PHE A 87 -7.84 -0.34 -14.60
N LEU A 88 -7.99 -1.62 -14.25
CA LEU A 88 -8.39 -1.99 -12.90
C LEU A 88 -7.18 -1.88 -11.97
N CYS A 89 -7.34 -1.15 -10.86
CA CYS A 89 -6.30 -0.97 -9.87
C CYS A 89 -5.84 -2.32 -9.28
N ASN A 90 -4.54 -2.43 -9.01
CA ASN A 90 -3.97 -3.60 -8.35
C ASN A 90 -4.51 -3.71 -6.92
N HIS A 91 -5.12 -4.86 -6.62
CA HIS A 91 -5.76 -5.16 -5.35
C HIS A 91 -5.14 -6.38 -4.64
N SER A 92 -3.87 -6.69 -4.91
CA SER A 92 -3.15 -7.78 -4.25
C SER A 92 -3.10 -7.64 -2.73
N ASN A 93 -3.03 -6.41 -2.22
CA ASN A 93 -3.00 -6.14 -0.78
C ASN A 93 -4.38 -6.39 -0.15
N ILE A 94 -5.43 -5.93 -0.81
CA ILE A 94 -6.83 -6.15 -0.42
C ILE A 94 -7.12 -7.66 -0.37
N LYS A 95 -6.72 -8.43 -1.39
CA LYS A 95 -6.88 -9.90 -1.41
C LYS A 95 -6.17 -10.60 -0.24
N LYS A 96 -4.97 -10.14 0.15
CA LYS A 96 -4.25 -10.70 1.30
C LYS A 96 -5.00 -10.49 2.60
N ILE A 97 -5.56 -9.29 2.80
CA ILE A 97 -6.38 -8.98 3.97
C ILE A 97 -7.68 -9.79 3.93
N ALA A 98 -8.35 -9.86 2.78
CA ALA A 98 -9.56 -10.65 2.56
C ALA A 98 -9.36 -12.14 2.95
N ASN A 99 -8.29 -12.77 2.47
CA ASN A 99 -7.96 -14.16 2.80
C ASN A 99 -7.74 -14.38 4.30
N MET A 100 -7.15 -13.41 5.00
CA MET A 100 -6.97 -13.48 6.45
C MET A 100 -8.31 -13.34 7.18
N LEU A 101 -9.15 -12.39 6.76
CA LEU A 101 -10.46 -12.12 7.35
C LEU A 101 -11.49 -13.22 7.07
N GLU A 102 -11.26 -14.09 6.09
CA GLU A 102 -12.11 -15.25 5.81
C GLU A 102 -12.31 -16.14 7.03
N LYS A 103 -11.29 -16.25 7.88
CA LYS A 103 -11.34 -17.04 9.13
C LYS A 103 -12.17 -16.40 10.24
N VAL A 104 -12.56 -15.14 10.08
CA VAL A 104 -13.34 -14.39 11.06
C VAL A 104 -14.82 -14.57 10.75
N SER A 105 -15.56 -15.14 11.69
CA SER A 105 -17.02 -15.26 11.64
C SER A 105 -17.70 -13.96 12.06
N GLY A 106 -18.95 -13.77 11.63
CA GLY A 106 -19.78 -12.64 12.03
C GLY A 106 -19.54 -11.32 11.27
N LEU A 107 -18.69 -11.32 10.23
CA LEU A 107 -18.52 -10.17 9.33
C LEU A 107 -19.44 -10.28 8.12
N SER A 108 -20.23 -9.23 7.88
CA SER A 108 -20.99 -9.04 6.64
C SER A 108 -20.05 -8.79 5.44
N LEU A 109 -20.60 -8.81 4.23
CA LEU A 109 -19.84 -8.44 3.02
C LEU A 109 -19.31 -7.00 3.10
N GLU A 110 -20.13 -6.09 3.63
CA GLU A 110 -19.77 -4.68 3.82
C GLU A 110 -18.65 -4.53 4.85
N ASP A 111 -18.74 -5.23 5.98
CA ASP A 111 -17.67 -5.23 6.99
C ASP A 111 -16.36 -5.72 6.38
N ARG A 112 -16.41 -6.85 5.63
CA ARG A 112 -15.22 -7.41 4.95
C ARG A 112 -14.64 -6.42 3.97
N PHE A 113 -15.48 -5.73 3.19
CA PHE A 113 -15.04 -4.69 2.27
C PHE A 113 -14.31 -3.58 3.05
N ASN A 114 -14.94 -3.00 4.06
CA ASN A 114 -14.40 -1.90 4.86
C ASN A 114 -13.09 -2.27 5.58
N PHE A 115 -13.01 -3.43 6.22
CA PHE A 115 -11.79 -3.91 6.88
C PHE A 115 -10.64 -4.13 5.88
N CYS A 116 -10.92 -4.52 4.64
CA CYS A 116 -9.87 -4.72 3.63
C CYS A 116 -9.24 -3.42 3.13
N PHE A 117 -9.89 -2.28 3.31
CA PHE A 117 -9.36 -0.95 2.98
C PHE A 117 -8.62 -0.28 4.12
N ALA A 118 -8.62 -0.89 5.31
CA ALA A 118 -7.92 -0.34 6.46
C ALA A 118 -6.42 -0.14 6.16
N PRO A 119 -5.82 0.98 6.58
CA PRO A 119 -4.44 1.34 6.24
C PRO A 119 -3.41 0.54 7.05
N VAL A 120 -3.28 -0.76 6.75
CA VAL A 120 -2.39 -1.71 7.42
C VAL A 120 -1.17 -2.06 6.57
N ASN A 121 -0.02 -2.27 7.21
CA ASN A 121 1.17 -2.78 6.56
C ASN A 121 1.09 -4.30 6.50
N ILE A 122 0.68 -4.82 5.35
CA ILE A 122 0.56 -6.26 5.09
C ILE A 122 1.87 -7.05 5.20
N ARG A 123 3.03 -6.38 5.25
CA ARG A 123 4.34 -7.01 5.41
C ARG A 123 4.70 -7.23 6.88
N ASP A 124 4.00 -6.56 7.80
CA ASP A 124 4.22 -6.67 9.23
C ASP A 124 3.21 -7.64 9.86
N PRO A 125 3.67 -8.82 10.34
CA PRO A 125 2.80 -9.80 10.98
C PRO A 125 2.10 -9.27 12.24
N LYS A 126 2.71 -8.36 13.00
CA LYS A 126 2.10 -7.78 14.20
C LYS A 126 0.92 -6.87 13.82
N ALA A 127 1.10 -6.02 12.81
CA ALA A 127 0.03 -5.17 12.29
C ALA A 127 -1.16 -6.01 11.77
N MET A 128 -0.88 -7.07 11.02
CA MET A 128 -1.90 -8.01 10.52
C MET A 128 -2.63 -8.75 11.66
N TYR A 129 -1.90 -9.18 12.69
CA TYR A 129 -2.49 -9.80 13.88
C TYR A 129 -3.46 -8.87 14.62
N HIS A 130 -3.07 -7.60 14.80
CA HIS A 130 -3.96 -6.63 15.44
C HIS A 130 -5.19 -6.33 14.60
N LEU A 131 -5.06 -6.23 13.27
CA LEU A 131 -6.21 -6.08 12.37
C LEU A 131 -7.17 -7.28 12.47
N SER A 132 -6.64 -8.51 12.45
CA SER A 132 -7.49 -9.71 12.58
C SER A 132 -8.21 -9.73 13.93
N ARG A 133 -7.54 -9.31 15.00
CA ARG A 133 -8.12 -9.23 16.34
C ARG A 133 -9.23 -8.18 16.42
N PHE A 134 -9.04 -7.01 15.81
CA PHE A 134 -10.09 -5.99 15.72
C PHE A 134 -11.32 -6.54 14.99
N ALA A 135 -11.11 -7.18 13.85
CA ALA A 135 -12.18 -7.82 13.09
C ALA A 135 -12.88 -8.96 13.88
N SER A 136 -12.13 -9.78 14.64
CA SER A 136 -12.72 -10.83 15.48
C SER A 136 -13.57 -10.29 16.62
N SER A 137 -13.13 -9.23 17.31
CA SER A 137 -13.96 -8.58 18.33
C SER A 137 -15.22 -7.96 17.71
N TYR A 138 -15.07 -7.31 16.56
CA TYR A 138 -16.18 -6.74 15.80
C TYR A 138 -17.22 -7.80 15.42
N GLY A 139 -16.79 -8.92 14.82
CA GLY A 139 -17.70 -10.01 14.40
C GLY A 139 -18.39 -10.75 15.54
N GLN A 140 -17.90 -10.61 16.78
CA GLN A 140 -18.55 -11.12 17.99
C GLN A 140 -19.47 -10.08 18.65
N SER A 141 -19.68 -8.92 18.01
CA SER A 141 -20.40 -7.78 18.58
C SER A 141 -19.83 -7.32 19.92
N LEU A 142 -18.52 -7.49 20.13
CA LEU A 142 -17.81 -7.03 21.32
C LEU A 142 -17.18 -5.66 21.05
N PRO A 143 -17.13 -4.76 22.05
CA PRO A 143 -16.40 -3.50 21.94
C PRO A 143 -14.93 -3.75 21.58
N VAL A 144 -14.49 -3.19 20.44
CA VAL A 144 -13.14 -3.42 19.93
C VAL A 144 -12.14 -2.66 20.79
N ASN A 145 -11.26 -3.41 21.46
CA ASN A 145 -10.27 -2.88 22.39
C ASN A 145 -8.85 -2.85 21.79
N ILE A 146 -8.06 -1.87 22.20
CA ILE A 146 -6.65 -1.72 21.87
C ILE A 146 -5.84 -2.57 22.85
N ALA A 147 -5.69 -3.84 22.54
CA ALA A 147 -4.93 -4.79 23.36
C ALA A 147 -3.42 -4.69 23.09
N MET A 148 -2.88 -3.50 23.34
CA MET A 148 -1.48 -3.15 23.13
C MET A 148 -1.00 -2.31 24.31
N GLY A 149 0.11 -2.72 24.94
CA GLY A 149 0.71 -1.94 26.02
C GLY A 149 1.35 -0.64 25.49
N MET A 150 1.41 0.40 26.33
CA MET A 150 2.19 1.58 25.99
C MET A 150 3.68 1.33 26.22
N PRO A 151 4.55 1.61 25.22
CA PRO A 151 5.99 1.63 25.44
C PRO A 151 6.35 2.76 26.41
N LYS A 152 7.37 2.52 27.25
CA LYS A 152 7.79 3.44 28.33
C LYS A 152 9.09 4.18 28.04
N CYS A 153 9.84 3.74 27.04
CA CYS A 153 11.14 4.30 26.71
C CYS A 153 11.32 4.38 25.20
N SER A 154 12.18 5.30 24.77
CA SER A 154 12.64 5.42 23.39
C SER A 154 13.38 4.15 22.96
N ALA A 155 13.31 3.83 21.68
CA ALA A 155 13.97 2.68 21.08
C ALA A 155 15.49 2.75 21.21
N ARG A 156 16.08 1.58 21.46
CA ARG A 156 17.53 1.38 21.64
C ARG A 156 18.20 0.65 20.48
N ASN A 157 17.45 0.26 19.47
CA ASN A 157 17.93 -0.47 18.30
C ASN A 157 16.86 -0.44 17.21
N ASP A 158 17.22 -0.89 16.01
CA ASP A 158 16.33 -0.90 14.84
C ASP A 158 15.06 -1.74 15.07
N SER A 159 15.14 -2.82 15.85
CA SER A 159 14.00 -3.69 16.15
C SER A 159 12.98 -3.00 17.07
N GLU A 160 13.45 -2.31 18.11
CA GLU A 160 12.60 -1.50 18.98
C GLU A 160 12.00 -0.30 18.24
N LEU A 161 12.75 0.31 17.32
CA LEU A 161 12.24 1.41 16.50
C LEU A 161 11.12 0.92 15.59
N LEU A 162 11.32 -0.23 14.93
CA LEU A 162 10.30 -0.87 14.11
C LEU A 162 9.06 -1.25 14.94
N ASP A 163 9.25 -1.73 16.18
CA ASP A 163 8.12 -2.02 17.09
C ASP A 163 7.32 -0.75 17.40
N LEU A 164 7.98 0.39 17.68
CA LEU A 164 7.29 1.67 17.88
C LEU A 164 6.51 2.11 16.62
N GLU A 165 7.10 1.98 15.44
CA GLU A 165 6.42 2.28 14.16
C GLU A 165 5.18 1.39 13.96
N THR A 166 5.31 0.08 14.18
CA THR A 166 4.19 -0.87 14.14
C THR A 166 3.08 -0.47 15.09
N ARG A 167 3.40 -0.14 16.34
CA ARG A 167 2.39 0.28 17.34
C ARG A 167 1.66 1.54 16.89
N HIS A 168 2.40 2.53 16.40
CA HIS A 168 1.80 3.76 15.86
C HIS A 168 0.85 3.46 14.69
N GLN A 169 1.25 2.56 13.78
CA GLN A 169 0.42 2.15 12.66
C GLN A 169 -0.84 1.40 13.09
N VAL A 170 -0.75 0.51 14.08
CA VAL A 170 -1.91 -0.20 14.64
C VAL A 170 -2.91 0.78 15.24
N LEU A 171 -2.43 1.80 15.96
CA LEU A 171 -3.28 2.88 16.50
C LEU A 171 -3.93 3.71 15.40
N SER A 172 -3.18 4.05 14.35
CA SER A 172 -3.71 4.73 13.16
C SER A 172 -4.81 3.91 12.47
N THR A 173 -4.62 2.59 12.38
CA THR A 173 -5.61 1.66 11.83
C THR A 173 -6.86 1.62 12.71
N TYR A 174 -6.71 1.57 14.04
CA TYR A 174 -7.84 1.61 14.98
C TYR A 174 -8.65 2.90 14.82
N MET A 175 -7.98 4.06 14.77
CA MET A 175 -8.63 5.36 14.57
C MET A 175 -9.35 5.42 13.22
N TRP A 176 -8.74 4.89 12.16
CA TRP A 176 -9.38 4.82 10.84
C TRP A 176 -10.68 3.99 10.90
N LEU A 177 -10.62 2.79 11.48
CA LEU A 177 -11.80 1.91 11.64
C LEU A 177 -12.88 2.57 12.50
N SER A 178 -12.51 3.25 13.58
CA SER A 178 -13.48 3.90 14.46
C SER A 178 -14.25 5.05 13.81
N ASN A 179 -13.69 5.68 12.79
CA ASN A 179 -14.38 6.70 11.99
C ASN A 179 -15.27 6.09 10.90
N HIS A 180 -15.02 4.82 10.54
CA HIS A 180 -15.71 4.12 9.45
C HIS A 180 -16.90 3.29 9.93
N PHE A 181 -16.85 2.78 11.16
CA PHE A 181 -17.91 1.98 11.77
C PHE A 181 -18.80 2.80 12.73
N GLU A 182 -19.97 2.25 13.07
CA GLU A 182 -20.94 2.90 13.94
C GLU A 182 -20.38 3.29 15.33
N LYS A 183 -20.98 4.34 15.89
CA LYS A 183 -20.61 4.85 17.22
C LYS A 183 -20.90 3.79 18.29
N GLY A 184 -19.86 3.38 19.00
CA GLY A 184 -19.95 2.42 20.11
C GLY A 184 -19.14 1.15 19.88
N THR A 185 -18.91 0.75 18.63
CA THR A 185 -18.13 -0.47 18.32
C THR A 185 -16.64 -0.27 18.57
N PHE A 186 -16.12 0.93 18.31
CA PHE A 186 -14.75 1.35 18.61
C PHE A 186 -14.75 2.48 19.64
N PRO A 187 -14.99 2.18 20.93
CA PRO A 187 -15.24 3.22 21.94
C PRO A 187 -13.98 3.96 22.41
N TYR A 188 -12.78 3.50 22.04
CA TYR A 188 -11.52 3.98 22.61
C TYR A 188 -10.75 4.96 21.71
N PHE A 189 -11.44 5.78 20.90
CA PHE A 189 -10.80 6.73 19.98
C PHE A 189 -9.83 7.69 20.69
N GLN A 190 -10.29 8.40 21.73
CA GLN A 190 -9.46 9.35 22.47
C GLN A 190 -8.25 8.67 23.13
N LYS A 191 -8.43 7.42 23.60
CA LYS A 191 -7.32 6.63 24.12
C LYS A 191 -6.32 6.27 23.01
N ALA A 192 -6.80 5.89 21.83
CA ALA A 192 -5.94 5.59 20.68
C ALA A 192 -5.11 6.81 20.26
N GLU A 193 -5.73 7.99 20.24
CA GLU A 193 -5.10 9.26 19.90
C GLU A 193 -4.01 9.62 20.92
N ALA A 194 -4.31 9.57 22.23
CA ALA A 194 -3.33 9.83 23.27
C ALA A 194 -2.16 8.83 23.23
N MET A 195 -2.45 7.55 22.98
CA MET A 195 -1.42 6.53 22.78
C MET A 195 -0.56 6.83 21.54
N ALA A 196 -1.17 7.26 20.43
CA ALA A 196 -0.46 7.54 19.18
C ALA A 196 0.48 8.74 19.35
N ALA A 197 0.01 9.80 20.01
CA ALA A 197 0.84 10.95 20.36
C ALA A 197 2.04 10.55 21.22
N GLY A 198 1.83 9.75 22.27
CA GLY A 198 2.93 9.26 23.11
C GLY A 198 3.92 8.37 22.36
N VAL A 199 3.46 7.50 21.46
CA VAL A 199 4.36 6.70 20.61
C VAL A 199 5.12 7.59 19.62
N ALA A 200 4.48 8.61 19.05
CA ALA A 200 5.13 9.55 18.13
C ALA A 200 6.23 10.38 18.83
N GLU A 201 6.01 10.80 20.07
CA GLU A 201 7.04 11.45 20.89
C GLU A 201 8.24 10.52 21.11
N LEU A 202 7.99 9.27 21.51
CA LEU A 202 9.06 8.28 21.67
C LEU A 202 9.81 7.99 20.37
N LEU A 203 9.12 7.95 19.22
CA LEU A 203 9.77 7.85 17.91
C LEU A 203 10.69 9.04 17.64
N GLY A 204 10.22 10.27 17.89
CA GLY A 204 11.02 11.49 17.76
C GLY A 204 12.27 11.49 18.64
N GLU A 205 12.13 11.08 19.90
CA GLU A 205 13.26 10.90 20.80
C GLU A 205 14.24 9.83 20.31
N SER A 206 13.71 8.70 19.82
CA SER A 206 14.51 7.57 19.33
C SER A 206 15.39 7.99 18.14
N LEU A 207 14.82 8.76 17.22
CA LEU A 207 15.53 9.30 16.06
C LEU A 207 16.56 10.36 16.44
N THR A 208 16.28 11.16 17.47
CA THR A 208 17.22 12.17 17.98
C THR A 208 18.41 11.54 18.71
N LYS A 209 18.16 10.48 19.47
CA LYS A 209 19.16 9.72 20.24
C LYS A 209 19.81 8.60 19.42
N ALA A 210 19.53 8.51 18.11
CA ALA A 210 20.00 7.44 17.25
C ALA A 210 21.52 7.48 17.06
N CYS A 211 22.25 6.88 18.00
CA CYS A 211 23.70 6.61 17.92
C CYS A 211 23.98 5.16 17.48
N TRP A 212 22.94 4.43 17.07
CA TRP A 212 23.02 3.02 16.72
C TRP A 212 23.63 2.88 15.33
N LYS A 213 24.66 2.06 15.19
CA LYS A 213 25.14 1.66 13.86
C LYS A 213 24.03 0.82 13.23
N PRO A 214 23.51 1.18 12.05
CA PRO A 214 22.56 0.31 11.36
C PRO A 214 23.23 -1.05 11.21
N GLU A 215 22.58 -2.10 11.70
CA GLU A 215 23.10 -3.45 11.50
C GLU A 215 23.34 -3.63 10.01
N SER A 216 24.54 -4.09 9.63
CA SER A 216 24.88 -4.29 8.24
C SER A 216 23.81 -5.18 7.63
N ARG A 217 22.95 -4.62 6.77
CA ARG A 217 22.04 -5.41 5.95
C ARG A 217 22.91 -6.46 5.28
N THR A 218 22.73 -7.73 5.65
CA THR A 218 23.40 -8.82 4.97
C THR A 218 23.04 -8.66 3.50
N VAL A 219 24.04 -8.28 2.71
CA VAL A 219 23.90 -8.11 1.27
C VAL A 219 23.54 -9.51 0.77
N GLY A 220 22.24 -9.73 0.56
CA GLY A 220 21.79 -10.91 -0.15
C GLY A 220 22.57 -10.97 -1.45
N LYS A 221 23.21 -12.13 -1.71
CA LYS A 221 24.02 -12.38 -2.91
C LYS A 221 23.37 -11.70 -4.13
N PRO A 222 24.12 -10.97 -4.96
CA PRO A 222 23.57 -10.37 -6.16
C PRO A 222 22.82 -11.45 -6.94
N ARG A 223 21.54 -11.20 -7.21
CA ARG A 223 20.77 -12.06 -8.11
C ARG A 223 21.47 -11.99 -9.45
N VAL A 224 22.12 -13.08 -9.84
CA VAL A 224 22.57 -13.31 -11.21
C VAL A 224 21.34 -13.15 -12.10
N HIS A 225 21.34 -12.10 -12.91
CA HIS A 225 20.42 -11.98 -14.03
C HIS A 225 20.66 -13.19 -14.94
N LYS A 226 19.82 -14.22 -14.82
CA LYS A 226 19.65 -15.18 -15.91
C LYS A 226 18.75 -14.48 -16.91
N ASP A 227 19.33 -14.11 -18.04
CA ASP A 227 18.59 -13.74 -19.25
C ASP A 227 17.66 -14.90 -19.60
N THR A 228 16.38 -14.75 -19.32
CA THR A 228 15.33 -15.54 -19.96
C THR A 228 14.83 -14.75 -21.15
N ASP A 229 15.61 -14.78 -22.21
CA ASP A 229 15.21 -14.36 -23.54
C ASP A 229 14.31 -15.46 -24.13
N ASN A 230 13.04 -15.52 -23.69
CA ASN A 230 12.08 -16.44 -24.29
C ASN A 230 10.61 -16.04 -24.12
N ASN A 231 10.26 -14.76 -24.29
CA ASN A 231 8.84 -14.36 -24.34
C ASN A 231 8.53 -13.18 -25.28
N ARG A 232 9.30 -13.01 -26.36
CA ARG A 232 9.04 -11.98 -27.38
C ARG A 232 8.36 -12.48 -28.66
N GLU A 233 8.06 -13.76 -28.80
CA GLU A 233 7.48 -14.30 -30.04
C GLU A 233 5.96 -14.56 -30.02
N ARG A 234 5.20 -14.10 -29.03
CA ARG A 234 3.75 -14.40 -28.94
C ARG A 234 2.79 -13.25 -29.26
N TRP A 235 3.26 -12.13 -29.82
CA TRP A 235 2.42 -10.98 -30.20
C TRP A 235 2.60 -10.55 -31.66
N GLY A 236 2.78 -11.51 -32.56
CA GLY A 236 2.83 -11.23 -34.00
C GLY A 236 2.28 -12.41 -34.80
N LYS A 237 0.95 -12.51 -34.89
CA LYS A 237 0.19 -13.11 -35.99
C LYS A 237 -1.29 -13.22 -35.61
N SER A 238 -2.09 -12.26 -36.05
CA SER A 238 -3.49 -12.47 -36.46
C SER A 238 -4.15 -11.15 -36.83
N LEU A 239 -4.20 -10.85 -38.13
CA LEU A 239 -5.24 -10.05 -38.78
C LEU A 239 -5.24 -10.44 -40.28
N PRO A 240 -6.35 -10.91 -40.86
CA PRO A 240 -6.42 -11.26 -42.28
C PRO A 240 -6.56 -10.01 -43.17
N GLU A 241 -5.82 -9.99 -44.27
CA GLU A 241 -5.96 -9.03 -45.38
C GLU A 241 -7.30 -9.25 -46.11
N GLN A 242 -8.20 -8.27 -46.08
CA GLN A 242 -9.20 -8.07 -47.13
C GLN A 242 -9.49 -6.57 -47.31
N GLN A 243 -9.66 -6.18 -48.57
CA GLN A 243 -10.09 -4.88 -49.12
C GLN A 243 -9.03 -3.81 -49.39
N GLU A 244 -8.39 -3.92 -50.56
CA GLU A 244 -8.15 -2.74 -51.41
C GLU A 244 -8.11 -3.13 -52.89
N LYS A 245 -9.27 -3.08 -53.56
CA LYS A 245 -9.40 -2.92 -55.01
C LYS A 245 -10.65 -2.09 -55.28
N LEU A 246 -10.46 -0.78 -55.45
CA LEU A 246 -11.32 0.13 -56.23
C LEU A 246 -10.63 1.52 -56.26
N ALA A 247 -9.62 1.64 -57.12
CA ALA A 247 -9.15 2.92 -57.68
C ALA A 247 -8.17 2.60 -58.84
N ALA A 248 -8.74 2.18 -59.97
CA ALA A 248 -8.26 2.31 -61.36
C ALA A 248 -9.06 1.33 -62.24
#